data_AF-A0A3B8WNE3-F1
#
_entry.id   AF-A0A3B8WNE3-F1
#
_cell.length_a   1.000
_cell.length_b   1.000
_cell.length_c   1.000
_cell.angle_alpha   90.00
_cell.angle_beta   90.00
_cell.angle_gamma   90.00
#
_symmetry.space_group_name_H-M   'P 1'
#
loop_
_entity.id
_entity.type
_entity.pdbx_description
1 polymer ?
#
loop_
_entity_poly.entity_id
_entity_poly.type
_entity_poly.pdbx_seq_one_letter_code
_entity_poly.pdbx_strand_id
1 'polypeptide(L)'
;MRNVLRCALSILMILAASLSWAQPLSEYSPPAGRQLIEKAFPEATELQPMEGNRAIQQVYSGEELIGYAYQSLDFVQTPAYSGKPLNAMVVLDTAGEIRAAKVIHHDEPILLVGIPESKMHEFTDQYTGLKADQRVTVGGTSTERKVAVDGLSGATVTVMVINEVIMRTAHRVGVEIGLIEGGKSNRPPMANVNAEQFQEKSWQELTGDGSIRRLVLTKGQVDDSFVGTPAEGIETADAGERDDILIELYAAYLDAPTIGRNLLGENQYQWLMSELQDGEHAIAVMANGEYSFKGSGYVRGGIFDRVQIRQFGDTFNFRDLDFHRLSDVYGQGMPEFSEMAIFIVRQQYNFDPGTPWTLELTVKRQTGPLDSEFQVFPLEYQLPDQYYTRPEPVLSDEEWLENQPLWIQVWYQKQFQITVLGLGIAVLLFILFFQDWLVQKPKMMRWIRHGFLVYTLFFIGWYALGQLSIVNVLTFVNSLISGFKWETFLIDPIMFVLWAVVAGIVLLWGRAVYCGWLCPFGALQELI
;
A
#
# COMPACT_ATOMS: atom_id res chain seq x y z
N MET A 1 -18.08 -19.12 -50.61
CA MET A 1 -17.26 -19.92 -49.68
C MET A 1 -16.39 -19.08 -48.75
N ARG A 2 -15.62 -18.09 -49.24
CA ARG A 2 -14.67 -17.30 -48.41
C ARG A 2 -15.31 -16.45 -47.30
N ASN A 3 -16.54 -15.96 -47.50
CA ASN A 3 -17.26 -15.18 -46.49
C ASN A 3 -17.94 -16.07 -45.42
N VAL A 4 -18.36 -17.28 -45.77
CA VAL A 4 -18.90 -18.26 -44.82
C VAL A 4 -17.79 -18.79 -43.91
N LEU A 5 -16.59 -19.00 -44.46
CA LEU A 5 -15.42 -19.42 -43.69
C LEU A 5 -14.96 -18.32 -42.71
N ARG A 6 -15.08 -17.04 -43.09
CA ARG A 6 -14.76 -15.90 -42.21
C ARG A 6 -15.79 -15.74 -41.08
N CYS A 7 -17.09 -15.87 -41.36
CA CYS A 7 -18.10 -15.85 -40.29
C CYS A 7 -17.95 -17.04 -39.34
N ALA A 8 -17.63 -18.24 -39.85
CA ALA A 8 -17.37 -19.40 -39.01
C ALA A 8 -16.11 -19.22 -38.13
N LEU A 9 -15.04 -18.61 -38.66
CA LEU A 9 -13.84 -18.32 -37.88
C LEU A 9 -14.08 -17.24 -36.81
N SER A 10 -14.91 -16.23 -37.11
CA SER A 10 -15.30 -15.19 -36.16
C SER A 10 -16.19 -15.75 -35.05
N ILE A 11 -17.12 -16.65 -35.37
CA ILE A 11 -17.95 -17.34 -34.36
C ILE A 11 -17.09 -18.30 -33.50
N LEU A 12 -16.10 -18.97 -34.09
CA LEU A 12 -15.17 -19.83 -33.36
C LEU A 12 -14.21 -19.02 -32.46
N MET A 13 -13.80 -17.82 -32.86
CA MET A 13 -13.03 -16.90 -32.00
C MET A 13 -13.89 -16.26 -30.91
N ILE A 14 -15.18 -16.01 -31.14
CA ILE A 14 -16.12 -15.52 -30.11
C ILE A 14 -16.47 -16.63 -29.11
N LEU A 15 -16.53 -17.90 -29.54
CA LEU A 15 -16.65 -19.04 -28.62
C LEU A 15 -15.34 -19.40 -27.88
N ALA A 16 -14.18 -18.97 -28.39
CA ALA A 16 -12.88 -19.20 -27.77
C ALA A 16 -12.43 -18.04 -26.85
N ALA A 17 -13.14 -16.91 -26.88
CA ALA A 17 -12.96 -15.81 -25.93
C ALA A 17 -13.60 -16.18 -24.59
N SER A 18 -12.80 -16.81 -23.72
CA SER A 18 -12.93 -16.82 -22.26
C SER A 18 -14.30 -17.20 -21.67
N LEU A 19 -14.61 -18.50 -21.71
CA LEU A 19 -15.27 -19.09 -20.55
C LEU A 19 -14.20 -19.16 -19.44
N SER A 20 -14.29 -18.29 -18.45
CA SER A 20 -13.73 -18.53 -17.12
C SER A 20 -14.51 -19.73 -16.58
N TRP A 21 -14.06 -20.96 -16.91
CA TRP A 21 -14.78 -22.17 -16.53
C TRP A 21 -14.76 -22.26 -15.02
N ALA A 22 -15.91 -21.96 -14.44
CA ALA A 22 -16.26 -22.36 -13.11
C ALA A 22 -16.09 -23.89 -13.03
N GLN A 23 -15.29 -24.36 -12.07
CA GLN A 23 -14.96 -25.78 -11.91
C GLN A 23 -15.65 -26.29 -10.65
N PRO A 24 -16.34 -27.45 -10.73
CA PRO A 24 -16.87 -28.10 -9.54
C PRO A 24 -15.75 -28.30 -8.52
N LEU A 25 -16.03 -28.01 -7.24
CA LEU A 25 -15.03 -28.18 -6.17
C LEU A 25 -14.45 -29.60 -6.15
N SER A 26 -15.27 -30.60 -6.49
CA SER A 26 -14.87 -32.01 -6.60
C SER A 26 -13.74 -32.26 -7.60
N GLU A 27 -13.54 -31.39 -8.59
CA GLU A 27 -12.52 -31.52 -9.64
C GLU A 27 -11.26 -30.69 -9.34
N TYR A 28 -11.24 -29.92 -8.26
CA TYR A 28 -10.09 -29.09 -7.89
C TYR A 28 -8.85 -29.93 -7.54
N SER A 29 -7.71 -29.50 -8.08
CA SER A 29 -6.39 -30.04 -7.79
C SER A 29 -5.49 -28.93 -7.26
N PRO A 30 -4.69 -29.17 -6.19
CA PRO A 30 -4.41 -30.47 -5.58
C PRO A 30 -5.49 -30.99 -4.62
N PRO A 31 -5.62 -32.32 -4.42
CA PRO A 31 -6.62 -32.91 -3.53
C PRO A 31 -6.56 -32.41 -2.09
N ALA A 32 -5.36 -32.11 -1.58
CA ALA A 32 -5.17 -31.54 -0.25
C ALA A 32 -5.76 -30.13 -0.13
N GLY A 33 -5.66 -29.32 -1.19
CA GLY A 33 -6.28 -28.00 -1.26
C GLY A 33 -7.81 -28.11 -1.29
N ARG A 34 -8.35 -29.04 -2.10
CA ARG A 34 -9.80 -29.32 -2.14
C ARG A 34 -10.34 -29.71 -0.77
N GLN A 35 -9.70 -30.65 -0.08
CA GLN A 35 -10.11 -31.08 1.26
C GLN A 35 -10.08 -29.94 2.28
N LEU A 36 -9.12 -29.01 2.14
CA LEU A 36 -9.04 -27.84 3.01
C LEU A 36 -10.23 -26.89 2.78
N ILE A 37 -10.58 -26.64 1.51
CA ILE A 37 -11.74 -25.82 1.15
C ILE A 37 -13.04 -26.46 1.66
N GLU A 38 -13.22 -27.77 1.46
CA GLU A 38 -14.40 -28.51 1.96
C GLU A 38 -14.51 -28.47 3.49
N LYS A 39 -13.37 -28.49 4.21
CA LYS A 39 -13.34 -28.35 5.67
C LYS A 39 -13.68 -26.93 6.12
N ALA A 40 -13.18 -25.92 5.41
CA ALA A 40 -13.40 -24.51 5.73
C ALA A 40 -14.83 -24.06 5.40
N PHE A 41 -15.37 -24.54 4.28
CA PHE A 41 -16.70 -24.22 3.75
C PHE A 41 -17.42 -25.50 3.33
N PRO A 42 -18.09 -26.21 4.26
CA PRO A 42 -18.86 -27.43 3.94
C PRO A 42 -19.95 -27.22 2.88
N GLU A 43 -20.45 -25.99 2.76
CA GLU A 43 -21.45 -25.55 1.80
C GLU A 43 -20.88 -25.12 0.42
N ALA A 44 -19.55 -25.17 0.23
CA ALA A 44 -18.93 -24.80 -1.04
C ALA A 44 -19.29 -25.78 -2.16
N THR A 45 -19.74 -25.25 -3.29
CA THR A 45 -20.15 -26.03 -4.46
C THR A 45 -19.18 -25.88 -5.64
N GLU A 46 -18.65 -24.68 -5.84
CA GLU A 46 -17.92 -24.34 -7.07
C GLU A 46 -16.76 -23.38 -6.79
N LEU A 47 -15.70 -23.51 -7.60
CA LEU A 47 -14.58 -22.59 -7.64
C LEU A 47 -14.52 -21.88 -8.99
N GLN A 48 -14.36 -20.57 -8.95
CA GLN A 48 -14.22 -19.75 -10.15
C GLN A 48 -12.92 -18.95 -10.08
N PRO A 49 -12.02 -19.02 -11.09
CA PRO A 49 -10.85 -18.17 -11.12
C PRO A 49 -11.27 -16.70 -11.17
N MET A 50 -10.69 -15.87 -10.31
CA MET A 50 -10.99 -14.45 -10.26
C MET A 50 -10.55 -13.75 -11.56
N GLU A 51 -11.40 -12.86 -12.06
CA GLU A 51 -11.06 -12.01 -13.20
C GLU A 51 -9.87 -11.10 -12.84
N GLY A 52 -8.89 -10.99 -13.75
CA GLY A 52 -7.65 -10.25 -13.51
C GLY A 52 -6.52 -11.05 -12.83
N ASN A 53 -6.84 -12.01 -11.95
CA ASN A 53 -5.84 -12.90 -11.35
C ASN A 53 -6.37 -14.33 -11.13
N ARG A 54 -6.03 -15.22 -12.07
CA ARG A 54 -6.51 -16.62 -12.09
C ARG A 54 -5.91 -17.50 -11.00
N ALA A 55 -4.90 -17.04 -10.26
CA ALA A 55 -4.35 -17.77 -9.13
C ALA A 55 -5.30 -17.75 -7.92
N ILE A 56 -6.16 -16.74 -7.83
CA ILE A 56 -7.18 -16.60 -6.78
C ILE A 56 -8.43 -17.32 -7.24
N GLN A 57 -8.88 -18.32 -6.48
CA GLN A 57 -10.16 -18.99 -6.70
C GLN A 57 -11.22 -18.35 -5.81
N GLN A 58 -12.29 -17.84 -6.40
CA GLN A 58 -13.50 -17.46 -5.70
C GLN A 58 -14.29 -18.72 -5.35
N VAL A 59 -14.69 -18.86 -4.08
CA VAL A 59 -15.44 -20.00 -3.56
C VAL A 59 -16.91 -19.62 -3.45
N TYR A 60 -17.78 -20.39 -4.12
CA TYR A 60 -19.22 -20.13 -4.15
C TYR A 60 -20.02 -21.23 -3.44
N SER A 61 -21.10 -20.84 -2.76
CA SER A 61 -22.21 -21.72 -2.40
C SER A 61 -23.42 -21.38 -3.28
N GLY A 62 -23.65 -22.17 -4.32
CA GLY A 62 -24.61 -21.80 -5.36
C GLY A 62 -24.19 -20.52 -6.07
N GLU A 63 -24.97 -19.44 -5.91
CA GLU A 63 -24.69 -18.12 -6.49
C GLU A 63 -24.01 -17.15 -5.50
N GLU A 64 -23.87 -17.53 -4.22
CA GLU A 64 -23.30 -16.67 -3.18
C GLU A 64 -21.79 -16.86 -3.07
N LEU A 65 -21.04 -15.76 -3.18
CA LEU A 65 -19.60 -15.74 -2.92
C LEU A 65 -19.36 -15.82 -1.41
N ILE A 66 -18.76 -16.91 -0.96
CA ILE A 66 -18.53 -17.17 0.47
C ILE A 66 -17.07 -16.98 0.89
N GLY A 67 -16.14 -16.94 -0.07
CA GLY A 67 -14.73 -16.71 0.24
C GLY A 67 -13.79 -16.85 -0.96
N TYR A 68 -12.50 -16.96 -0.65
CA TYR A 68 -11.42 -17.04 -1.62
C TYR A 68 -10.43 -18.12 -1.19
N ALA A 69 -9.82 -18.81 -2.16
CA ALA A 69 -8.87 -19.87 -1.92
C ALA A 69 -7.70 -19.76 -2.91
N TYR A 70 -6.47 -19.91 -2.43
CA TYR A 70 -5.29 -19.80 -3.29
C TYR A 70 -4.10 -20.59 -2.74
N GLN A 71 -3.11 -20.83 -3.60
CA GLN A 71 -1.84 -21.47 -3.24
C GLN A 71 -0.75 -20.41 -3.11
N SER A 72 0.07 -20.53 -2.07
CA SER A 72 1.08 -19.52 -1.74
C SER A 72 2.15 -19.36 -2.83
N LEU A 73 2.50 -20.44 -3.53
CA LEU A 73 3.52 -20.45 -4.59
C LEU A 73 3.17 -19.57 -5.80
N ASP A 74 1.88 -19.30 -6.02
CA ASP A 74 1.44 -18.40 -7.09
C ASP A 74 1.75 -16.92 -6.78
N PHE A 75 2.09 -16.60 -5.51
CA PHE A 75 2.34 -15.24 -5.04
C PHE A 75 3.77 -15.03 -4.53
N VAL A 76 4.30 -15.99 -3.76
CA VAL A 76 5.62 -15.91 -3.15
C VAL A 76 6.33 -17.27 -3.24
N GLN A 77 7.63 -17.23 -3.52
CA GLN A 77 8.49 -18.42 -3.55
C GLN A 77 9.58 -18.29 -2.49
N THR A 78 9.19 -17.89 -1.27
CA THR A 78 10.11 -17.79 -0.14
C THR A 78 10.65 -19.18 0.18
N PRO A 79 11.96 -19.44 0.04
CA PRO A 79 12.48 -20.76 0.35
C PRO A 79 12.54 -20.96 1.88
N ALA A 80 12.44 -22.20 2.34
CA ALA A 80 12.48 -22.58 3.75
C ALA A 80 13.86 -23.17 4.14
N TYR A 81 13.94 -23.95 5.22
CA TYR A 81 15.21 -24.52 5.72
C TYR A 81 15.90 -25.42 4.69
N SER A 82 15.11 -26.15 3.90
CA SER A 82 15.59 -26.99 2.80
C SER A 82 16.25 -26.21 1.65
N GLY A 83 16.14 -24.88 1.64
CA GLY A 83 16.50 -24.03 0.51
C GLY A 83 15.47 -24.06 -0.63
N LYS A 84 14.38 -24.82 -0.50
CA LYS A 84 13.27 -24.87 -1.46
C LYS A 84 12.02 -24.17 -0.91
N PRO A 85 11.16 -23.60 -1.77
CA PRO A 85 9.90 -23.01 -1.33
C PRO A 85 8.90 -24.08 -0.90
N LEU A 86 8.04 -23.72 0.05
CA LEU A 86 6.90 -24.53 0.48
C LEU A 86 5.61 -24.02 -0.15
N ASN A 87 4.65 -24.92 -0.32
CA ASN A 87 3.32 -24.59 -0.82
C ASN A 87 2.29 -24.70 0.31
N ALA A 88 1.68 -23.58 0.65
CA ALA A 88 0.55 -23.51 1.56
C ALA A 88 -0.72 -23.17 0.79
N MET A 89 -1.80 -23.88 1.10
CA MET A 89 -3.15 -23.50 0.70
C MET A 89 -3.73 -22.60 1.78
N VAL A 90 -4.28 -21.46 1.38
CA VAL A 90 -4.96 -20.51 2.29
C VAL A 90 -6.38 -20.26 1.79
N VAL A 91 -7.32 -20.26 2.72
CA VAL A 91 -8.74 -20.01 2.49
C VAL A 91 -9.17 -18.82 3.33
N LEU A 92 -9.63 -17.76 2.67
CA LEU A 92 -10.13 -16.53 3.27
C LEU A 92 -11.66 -16.48 3.13
N ASP A 93 -12.34 -15.85 4.08
CA ASP A 93 -13.73 -15.43 3.88
C ASP A 93 -13.84 -14.05 3.22
N THR A 94 -15.07 -13.58 3.02
CA THR A 94 -15.39 -12.25 2.47
C THR A 94 -15.11 -11.09 3.43
N ALA A 95 -14.63 -11.35 4.66
CA ALA A 95 -14.20 -10.33 5.61
C ALA A 95 -12.66 -10.26 5.75
N GLY A 96 -11.92 -11.10 5.01
CA GLY A 96 -10.47 -11.18 5.08
C GLY A 96 -9.96 -11.99 6.27
N GLU A 97 -10.81 -12.81 6.89
CA GLU A 97 -10.43 -13.75 7.96
C GLU A 97 -9.97 -15.08 7.35
N ILE A 98 -8.87 -15.63 7.87
CA ILE A 98 -8.36 -16.94 7.47
C ILE A 98 -9.29 -18.01 8.05
N ARG A 99 -10.04 -18.69 7.18
CA ARG A 99 -10.91 -19.82 7.56
C ARG A 99 -10.15 -21.13 7.69
N ALA A 100 -9.09 -21.29 6.89
CA ALA A 100 -8.15 -22.39 7.04
C ALA A 100 -6.84 -22.08 6.31
N ALA A 101 -5.73 -22.55 6.86
CA ALA A 101 -4.44 -22.55 6.19
C ALA A 101 -3.74 -23.89 6.43
N LYS A 102 -3.08 -24.44 5.40
CA LYS A 102 -2.34 -25.70 5.53
C LYS A 102 -1.20 -25.78 4.53
N VAL A 103 -0.03 -26.22 4.99
CA VAL A 103 1.06 -26.60 4.10
C VAL A 103 0.67 -27.89 3.38
N ILE A 104 0.57 -27.82 2.05
CA ILE A 104 0.16 -28.93 1.17
C ILE A 104 1.36 -29.58 0.46
N HIS A 105 2.52 -28.92 0.45
CA HIS A 105 3.77 -29.49 -0.04
C HIS A 105 4.98 -28.81 0.63
N HIS A 106 5.97 -29.61 1.05
CA HIS A 106 7.25 -29.13 1.58
C HIS A 106 8.36 -30.17 1.37
N ASP A 107 9.62 -29.72 1.43
CA ASP A 107 10.84 -30.53 1.29
C ASP A 107 11.72 -30.49 2.56
N GLU A 108 11.14 -30.12 3.70
CA GLU A 108 11.85 -29.84 4.96
C GLU A 108 12.44 -31.11 5.64
N PRO A 109 13.77 -31.30 5.68
CA PRO A 109 14.38 -32.55 6.16
C PRO A 109 14.03 -32.91 7.61
N ILE A 110 13.92 -31.90 8.48
CA ILE A 110 13.62 -32.11 9.91
C ILE A 110 12.21 -32.66 10.14
N LEU A 111 11.25 -32.28 9.29
CA LEU A 111 9.87 -32.78 9.30
C LEU A 111 9.73 -34.16 8.64
N LEU A 112 10.71 -34.56 7.83
CA LEU A 112 10.72 -35.87 7.16
C LEU A 112 11.35 -36.97 8.02
N VAL A 113 12.22 -36.63 8.96
CA VAL A 113 13.01 -37.62 9.74
C VAL A 113 12.85 -37.48 11.25
N GLY A 114 12.55 -36.29 11.78
CA GLY A 114 12.63 -36.00 13.22
C GLY A 114 11.32 -35.57 13.89
N ILE A 115 10.48 -34.76 13.24
CA ILE A 115 9.24 -34.21 13.80
C ILE A 115 8.05 -34.65 12.92
N PRO A 116 6.96 -35.22 13.48
CA PRO A 116 5.81 -35.63 12.69
C PRO A 116 5.14 -34.48 11.93
N GLU A 117 4.74 -34.72 10.67
CA GLU A 117 4.03 -33.73 9.84
C GLU A 117 2.73 -33.21 10.49
N SER A 118 2.08 -34.04 11.32
CA SER A 118 0.90 -33.63 12.08
C SER A 118 1.16 -32.43 12.99
N LYS A 119 2.38 -32.27 13.51
CA LYS A 119 2.77 -31.11 14.32
C LYS A 119 2.86 -29.82 13.51
N MET A 120 3.27 -29.90 12.26
CA MET A 120 3.21 -28.76 11.34
C MET A 120 1.76 -28.40 11.01
N HIS A 121 0.87 -29.38 10.89
CA HIS A 121 -0.55 -29.12 10.68
C HIS A 121 -1.22 -28.49 11.91
N GLU A 122 -0.91 -28.99 13.12
CA GLU A 122 -1.33 -28.36 14.39
C GLU A 122 -0.85 -26.90 14.45
N PHE A 123 0.37 -26.61 13.99
CA PHE A 123 0.87 -25.24 13.87
C PHE A 123 0.04 -24.41 12.89
N THR A 124 -0.25 -24.90 11.69
CA THR A 124 -1.04 -24.14 10.70
C THR A 124 -2.52 -23.98 11.08
N ASP A 125 -3.08 -24.88 11.90
CA ASP A 125 -4.46 -24.76 12.37
C ASP A 125 -4.67 -23.50 13.25
N GLN A 126 -3.60 -22.98 13.89
CA GLN A 126 -3.64 -21.77 14.73
C GLN A 126 -3.96 -20.48 13.94
N TYR A 127 -3.82 -20.48 12.61
CA TYR A 127 -4.13 -19.31 11.77
C TYR A 127 -5.64 -19.14 11.53
N THR A 128 -6.44 -20.15 11.86
CA THR A 128 -7.89 -20.10 11.75
C THR A 128 -8.44 -18.99 12.65
N GLY A 129 -9.19 -18.05 12.07
CA GLY A 129 -9.77 -16.91 12.78
C GLY A 129 -8.88 -15.66 12.83
N LEU A 130 -7.65 -15.73 12.31
CA LEU A 130 -6.77 -14.55 12.20
C LEU A 130 -7.14 -13.73 10.97
N LYS A 131 -7.04 -12.41 11.08
CA LYS A 131 -7.27 -11.53 9.91
C LYS A 131 -6.03 -11.44 9.05
N ALA A 132 -6.23 -11.31 7.74
CA ALA A 132 -5.16 -11.21 6.77
C ALA A 132 -4.31 -9.91 6.90
N ASP A 133 -4.78 -8.89 7.62
CA ASP A 133 -4.05 -7.66 7.97
C ASP A 133 -3.45 -7.69 9.39
N GLN A 134 -3.67 -8.77 10.13
CA GLN A 134 -3.24 -8.88 11.52
C GLN A 134 -1.74 -9.14 11.62
N ARG A 135 -1.10 -8.52 12.61
CA ARG A 135 0.31 -8.79 12.92
C ARG A 135 0.44 -10.10 13.69
N VAL A 136 0.97 -11.14 13.03
CA VAL A 136 1.22 -12.46 13.64
C VAL A 136 2.71 -12.71 13.82
N THR A 137 3.10 -13.18 15.00
CA THR A 137 4.48 -13.56 15.35
C THR A 137 4.53 -15.00 15.85
N VAL A 138 5.61 -15.72 15.55
CA VAL A 138 5.85 -17.06 16.10
C VAL A 138 6.50 -16.92 17.47
N GLY A 139 5.82 -17.41 18.49
CA GLY A 139 6.18 -17.28 19.90
C GLY A 139 5.86 -15.91 20.49
N GLY A 140 5.94 -15.85 21.82
CA GLY A 140 5.75 -14.65 22.63
C GLY A 140 4.33 -14.45 23.10
N THR A 141 4.05 -13.24 23.59
CA THR A 141 2.75 -12.94 24.21
C THR A 141 1.88 -12.10 23.27
N SER A 142 0.64 -12.53 23.06
CA SER A 142 -0.37 -11.75 22.34
C SER A 142 -0.67 -10.42 23.06
N THR A 143 -0.88 -9.36 22.29
CA THR A 143 -1.28 -8.03 22.76
C THR A 143 -2.39 -7.50 21.86
N GLU A 144 -2.96 -6.34 22.19
CA GLU A 144 -3.95 -5.67 21.29
C GLU A 144 -3.38 -5.40 19.88
N ARG A 145 -2.06 -5.27 19.73
CA ARG A 145 -1.38 -4.94 18.46
C ARG A 145 -0.74 -6.12 17.74
N LYS A 146 -0.66 -7.31 18.36
CA LYS A 146 -0.01 -8.50 17.77
C LYS A 146 -0.61 -9.79 18.32
N VAL A 147 -0.75 -10.81 17.49
CA VAL A 147 -1.10 -12.16 17.92
C VAL A 147 0.15 -13.03 17.87
N ALA A 148 0.43 -13.74 18.96
CA ALA A 148 1.46 -14.76 19.00
C ALA A 148 0.82 -16.13 18.72
N VAL A 149 1.44 -16.91 17.82
CA VAL A 149 1.15 -18.33 17.60
C VAL A 149 2.28 -19.16 18.19
N ASP A 150 1.96 -20.35 18.70
CA ASP A 150 2.96 -21.23 19.30
C ASP A 150 3.98 -21.68 18.25
N GLY A 151 5.26 -21.69 18.62
CA GLY A 151 6.32 -22.21 17.75
C GLY A 151 6.33 -23.74 17.67
N LEU A 152 7.13 -24.27 16.73
CA LEU A 152 7.44 -25.69 16.67
C LEU A 152 8.89 -25.94 17.10
N SER A 153 9.01 -26.51 18.30
CA SER A 153 10.20 -27.10 18.89
C SER A 153 11.05 -27.88 17.89
N GLY A 154 12.30 -27.49 17.69
CA GLY A 154 13.23 -28.14 16.73
C GLY A 154 13.03 -27.81 15.25
N ALA A 155 11.95 -27.09 14.89
CA ALA A 155 11.68 -26.63 13.52
C ALA A 155 11.35 -25.13 13.47
N THR A 156 11.94 -24.33 14.36
CA THR A 156 11.65 -22.90 14.52
C THR A 156 11.83 -22.13 13.22
N VAL A 157 12.92 -22.39 12.48
CA VAL A 157 13.18 -21.79 11.16
C VAL A 157 12.04 -22.09 10.19
N THR A 158 11.65 -23.35 10.08
CA THR A 158 10.59 -23.79 9.17
C THR A 158 9.26 -23.11 9.50
N VAL A 159 8.87 -23.04 10.78
CA VAL A 159 7.59 -22.42 11.15
C VAL A 159 7.58 -20.89 11.05
N MET A 160 8.73 -20.23 11.21
CA MET A 160 8.85 -18.79 10.93
C MET A 160 8.63 -18.50 9.44
N VAL A 161 9.16 -19.33 8.53
CA VAL A 161 8.92 -19.20 7.09
C VAL A 161 7.47 -19.53 6.74
N ILE A 162 6.86 -20.54 7.36
CA ILE A 162 5.42 -20.84 7.16
C ILE A 162 4.57 -19.63 7.59
N ASN A 163 4.85 -19.02 8.75
CA ASN A 163 4.18 -17.80 9.21
C ASN A 163 4.33 -16.66 8.20
N GLU A 164 5.55 -16.40 7.72
CA GLU A 164 5.79 -15.38 6.70
C GLU A 164 4.95 -15.67 5.45
N VAL A 165 5.02 -16.88 4.91
CA VAL A 165 4.35 -17.26 3.66
C VAL A 165 2.83 -17.14 3.79
N ILE A 166 2.23 -17.64 4.87
CA ILE A 166 0.78 -17.57 5.09
C ILE A 166 0.35 -16.11 5.23
N MET A 167 0.93 -15.34 6.16
CA MET A 167 0.47 -13.98 6.46
C MET A 167 0.77 -13.01 5.32
N ARG A 168 1.94 -13.12 4.68
CA ARG A 168 2.32 -12.25 3.55
C ARG A 168 1.42 -12.47 2.35
N THR A 169 1.10 -13.73 2.04
CA THR A 169 0.18 -14.00 0.93
C THR A 169 -1.26 -13.64 1.27
N ALA A 170 -1.70 -13.85 2.52
CA ALA A 170 -3.04 -13.46 2.97
C ALA A 170 -3.22 -11.95 2.88
N HIS A 171 -2.25 -11.19 3.40
CA HIS A 171 -2.23 -9.74 3.29
C HIS A 171 -2.25 -9.29 1.82
N ARG A 172 -1.34 -9.82 0.98
CA ARG A 172 -1.25 -9.47 -0.44
C ARG A 172 -2.52 -9.78 -1.22
N VAL A 173 -3.10 -10.96 -1.02
CA VAL A 173 -4.35 -11.37 -1.67
C VAL A 173 -5.50 -10.49 -1.18
N GLY A 174 -5.67 -10.32 0.13
CA GLY A 174 -6.72 -9.48 0.71
C GLY A 174 -6.67 -8.03 0.23
N VAL A 175 -5.46 -7.50 0.04
CA VAL A 175 -5.18 -6.22 -0.63
C VAL A 175 -5.64 -6.20 -2.09
N GLU A 176 -5.30 -7.23 -2.86
CA GLU A 176 -5.58 -7.30 -4.30
C GLU A 176 -7.08 -7.42 -4.62
N ILE A 177 -7.82 -8.10 -3.74
CA ILE A 177 -9.28 -8.31 -3.88
C ILE A 177 -10.12 -7.24 -3.16
N GLY A 178 -9.48 -6.27 -2.51
CA GLY A 178 -10.16 -5.16 -1.82
C GLY A 178 -10.79 -5.49 -0.47
N LEU A 179 -10.39 -6.60 0.18
CA LEU A 179 -10.83 -6.95 1.54
C LEU A 179 -10.08 -6.22 2.64
N ILE A 180 -8.87 -5.71 2.35
CA ILE A 180 -8.04 -4.97 3.30
C ILE A 180 -7.78 -3.56 2.75
N GLU A 181 -8.03 -2.56 3.59
CA GLU A 181 -7.57 -1.18 3.34
C GLU A 181 -6.04 -1.14 3.40
N GLY A 182 -5.39 -0.91 2.26
CA GLY A 182 -3.92 -0.96 2.17
C GLY A 182 -3.39 -1.44 0.82
N GLY A 183 -4.28 -1.87 -0.08
CA GLY A 183 -3.90 -2.44 -1.35
C GLY A 183 -3.72 -1.45 -2.48
N LYS A 184 -2.47 -1.15 -2.83
CA LYS A 184 -2.01 -0.24 -3.91
C LYS A 184 -2.38 1.24 -3.77
N SER A 185 -3.54 1.60 -3.22
CA SER A 185 -3.97 3.00 -3.08
C SER A 185 -3.20 3.79 -2.02
N ASN A 186 -2.66 3.12 -0.98
CA ASN A 186 -2.03 3.81 0.15
C ASN A 186 -0.52 3.53 0.33
N ARG A 187 0.11 2.70 -0.51
CA ARG A 187 1.57 2.58 -0.53
C ARG A 187 2.11 3.78 -1.30
N PRO A 188 2.90 4.66 -0.66
CA PRO A 188 3.46 5.80 -1.37
C PRO A 188 4.41 5.31 -2.48
N PRO A 189 4.60 6.10 -3.57
CA PRO A 189 5.51 5.73 -4.66
C PRO A 189 6.90 5.40 -4.11
N MET A 190 7.55 4.33 -4.57
CA MET A 190 8.84 3.88 -4.05
C MET A 190 9.85 5.03 -3.93
N ALA A 191 10.51 5.15 -2.78
CA ALA A 191 11.53 6.17 -2.57
C ALA A 191 12.80 5.85 -3.35
N ASN A 192 13.38 6.88 -3.98
CA ASN A 192 14.66 6.80 -4.65
C ASN A 192 15.74 7.39 -3.73
N VAL A 193 16.70 6.57 -3.33
CA VAL A 193 17.84 7.00 -2.52
C VAL A 193 18.70 7.97 -3.33
N ASN A 194 19.11 9.06 -2.70
CA ASN A 194 19.98 10.04 -3.32
C ASN A 194 21.43 9.55 -3.34
N ALA A 195 21.86 9.02 -4.48
CA ALA A 195 23.20 8.47 -4.66
C ALA A 195 24.31 9.54 -4.84
N GLU A 196 23.96 10.81 -5.08
CA GLU A 196 24.93 11.86 -5.41
C GLU A 196 25.36 12.68 -4.18
N GLN A 197 24.59 12.64 -3.10
CA GLN A 197 24.87 13.43 -1.89
C GLN A 197 25.69 12.66 -0.86
N PHE A 198 26.91 13.14 -0.64
CA PHE A 198 27.79 12.69 0.43
C PHE A 198 28.18 13.87 1.33
N GLN A 199 28.08 13.64 2.64
CA GLN A 199 28.60 14.53 3.67
C GLN A 199 29.44 13.69 4.62
N GLU A 200 30.63 14.16 4.98
CA GLU A 200 31.42 13.51 6.04
C GLU A 200 30.75 13.77 7.40
N LYS A 201 30.48 12.71 8.15
CA LYS A 201 29.78 12.75 9.44
C LYS A 201 30.41 11.78 10.42
N SER A 202 30.50 12.22 11.68
CA SER A 202 30.92 11.38 12.80
C SER A 202 29.82 10.41 13.24
N TRP A 203 30.20 9.37 13.99
CA TRP A 203 29.26 8.44 14.60
C TRP A 203 28.20 9.14 15.47
N GLN A 204 28.60 10.17 16.21
CA GLN A 204 27.70 10.95 17.06
C GLN A 204 26.66 11.72 16.25
N GLU A 205 27.03 12.27 15.10
CA GLU A 205 26.09 12.97 14.21
C GLU A 205 25.11 12.00 13.56
N LEU A 206 25.58 10.85 13.09
CA LEU A 206 24.74 9.83 12.45
C LEU A 206 23.75 9.18 13.43
N THR A 207 24.16 8.99 14.69
CA THR A 207 23.25 8.52 15.74
C THR A 207 22.28 9.62 16.20
N GLY A 208 22.72 10.88 16.20
CA GLY A 208 21.91 12.04 16.58
C GLY A 208 20.83 12.43 15.57
N ASP A 209 21.12 12.34 14.26
CA ASP A 209 20.15 12.68 13.20
C ASP A 209 19.24 11.51 12.81
N GLY A 210 19.54 10.31 13.30
CA GLY A 210 18.75 9.11 13.07
C GLY A 210 19.14 8.26 11.87
N SER A 211 20.24 8.57 11.21
CA SER A 211 20.91 7.69 10.25
C SER A 211 21.30 6.35 10.85
N ILE A 212 21.57 6.31 12.16
CA ILE A 212 21.82 5.10 12.93
C ILE A 212 20.85 5.07 14.11
N ARG A 213 20.06 4.00 14.22
CA ARG A 213 19.14 3.79 15.34
C ARG A 213 19.68 2.75 16.30
N ARG A 214 19.33 2.88 17.58
CA ARG A 214 19.80 2.03 18.68
C ARG A 214 18.64 1.48 19.49
N LEU A 215 18.69 0.19 19.80
CA LEU A 215 17.89 -0.50 20.80
C LEU A 215 18.81 -0.97 21.92
N VAL A 216 18.47 -0.71 23.17
CA VAL A 216 19.17 -1.25 24.34
C VAL A 216 18.19 -2.10 25.12
N LEU A 217 18.52 -3.37 25.33
CA LEU A 217 17.73 -4.30 26.14
C LEU A 217 18.54 -4.70 27.37
N THR A 218 17.96 -4.48 28.53
CA THR A 218 18.48 -4.97 29.82
C THR A 218 18.01 -6.39 30.08
N LYS A 219 18.74 -7.14 30.92
CA LYS A 219 18.33 -8.49 31.32
C LYS A 219 16.94 -8.48 31.99
N GLY A 220 16.67 -7.49 32.85
CA GLY A 220 15.39 -7.32 33.52
C GLY A 220 14.22 -7.07 32.56
N GLN A 221 14.39 -6.23 31.53
CA GLN A 221 13.36 -6.01 30.51
C GLN A 221 13.01 -7.29 29.74
N VAL A 222 14.01 -8.13 29.48
CA VAL A 222 13.80 -9.43 28.85
C VAL A 222 13.09 -10.39 29.82
N ASP A 223 13.52 -10.47 31.07
CA ASP A 223 12.85 -11.28 32.10
C ASP A 223 11.36 -10.95 32.20
N ASP A 224 11.04 -9.64 32.27
CA ASP A 224 9.68 -9.15 32.41
C ASP A 224 8.81 -9.51 31.20
N SER A 225 9.41 -9.61 30.01
CA SER A 225 8.69 -10.00 28.79
C SER A 225 8.24 -11.47 28.80
N PHE A 226 8.88 -12.34 29.59
CA PHE A 226 8.54 -13.76 29.70
C PHE A 226 7.60 -14.08 30.86
N VAL A 227 7.20 -13.11 31.68
CA VAL A 227 6.23 -13.32 32.78
C VAL A 227 4.90 -13.83 32.23
N GLY A 228 4.38 -14.92 32.83
CA GLY A 228 3.16 -15.59 32.40
C GLY A 228 3.35 -16.54 31.21
N THR A 229 4.57 -16.74 30.72
CA THR A 229 4.90 -17.74 29.69
C THR A 229 5.54 -18.99 30.32
N PRO A 230 5.59 -20.13 29.60
CA PRO A 230 6.34 -21.31 30.06
C PRO A 230 7.83 -21.07 30.33
N ALA A 231 8.41 -19.96 29.85
CA ALA A 231 9.79 -19.56 30.08
C ALA A 231 9.98 -18.58 31.25
N GLU A 232 8.94 -18.31 32.04
CA GLU A 232 9.07 -17.56 33.28
C GLU A 232 10.03 -18.29 34.25
N GLY A 233 11.03 -17.56 34.78
CA GLY A 233 12.03 -18.12 35.70
C GLY A 233 13.20 -18.87 35.05
N ILE A 234 13.24 -18.99 33.72
CA ILE A 234 14.37 -19.58 32.98
C ILE A 234 15.35 -18.48 32.58
N GLU A 235 16.65 -18.72 32.77
CA GLU A 235 17.72 -17.75 32.44
C GLU A 235 17.44 -16.34 32.99
N THR A 236 16.80 -16.29 34.17
CA THR A 236 16.43 -15.04 34.84
C THR A 236 17.65 -14.42 35.49
N ALA A 237 17.83 -13.12 35.30
CA ALA A 237 18.94 -12.42 35.92
C ALA A 237 18.77 -12.33 37.43
N ASP A 238 19.89 -12.47 38.15
CA ASP A 238 19.92 -12.21 39.58
C ASP A 238 19.51 -10.76 39.87
N ALA A 239 18.97 -10.50 41.07
CA ALA A 239 18.42 -9.19 41.42
C ALA A 239 19.41 -8.02 41.22
N GLY A 240 20.72 -8.27 41.32
CA GLY A 240 21.77 -7.28 41.08
C GLY A 240 22.18 -7.09 39.62
N GLU A 241 21.76 -7.99 38.72
CA GLU A 241 22.14 -8.00 37.29
C GLU A 241 20.99 -7.56 36.37
N ARG A 242 19.82 -7.23 36.92
CA ARG A 242 18.64 -6.87 36.12
C ARG A 242 18.86 -5.62 35.26
N ASP A 243 19.65 -4.68 35.74
CA ASP A 243 20.01 -3.45 35.01
C ASP A 243 21.18 -3.67 34.03
N ASP A 244 21.80 -4.85 34.02
CA ASP A 244 22.88 -5.16 33.08
C ASP A 244 22.31 -5.25 31.66
N ILE A 245 23.11 -4.78 30.72
CA ILE A 245 22.77 -4.81 29.30
C ILE A 245 22.89 -6.25 28.79
N LEU A 246 21.78 -6.79 28.31
CA LEU A 246 21.78 -8.05 27.58
C LEU A 246 22.33 -7.85 26.17
N ILE A 247 21.83 -6.80 25.48
CA ILE A 247 22.27 -6.43 24.13
C ILE A 247 22.00 -4.94 23.84
N GLU A 248 22.99 -4.27 23.27
CA GLU A 248 22.82 -3.03 22.52
C GLU A 248 22.85 -3.36 21.03
N LEU A 249 21.76 -3.09 20.32
CA LEU A 249 21.63 -3.36 18.89
C LEU A 249 21.54 -2.02 18.13
N TYR A 250 22.30 -1.90 17.05
CA TYR A 250 22.34 -0.72 16.19
C TYR A 250 21.97 -1.14 14.76
N ALA A 251 21.17 -0.31 14.08
CA ALA A 251 20.77 -0.52 12.70
C ALA A 251 21.03 0.73 11.86
N ALA A 252 21.52 0.56 10.63
CA ALA A 252 21.77 1.65 9.68
C ALA A 252 21.52 1.20 8.24
N TYR A 253 20.92 2.07 7.43
CA TYR A 253 20.68 1.83 6.01
C TYR A 253 21.88 2.28 5.17
N LEU A 254 22.55 1.34 4.51
CA LEU A 254 23.88 1.57 3.94
C LEU A 254 23.85 2.19 2.55
N ASP A 255 22.78 2.01 1.78
CA ASP A 255 22.74 2.46 0.38
C ASP A 255 22.88 3.99 0.27
N ALA A 256 22.41 4.73 1.28
CA ALA A 256 22.62 6.17 1.38
C ALA A 256 24.13 6.49 1.51
N PRO A 257 24.74 7.21 0.54
CA PRO A 257 26.20 7.41 0.52
C PRO A 257 26.75 8.04 1.80
N THR A 258 26.03 9.00 2.38
CA THR A 258 26.40 9.66 3.64
C THR A 258 26.41 8.68 4.82
N ILE A 259 25.58 7.63 4.82
CA ILE A 259 25.58 6.63 5.89
C ILE A 259 26.63 5.55 5.59
N GLY A 260 26.53 4.94 4.41
CA GLY A 260 27.38 3.82 4.01
C GLY A 260 28.86 4.15 3.97
N ARG A 261 29.26 5.30 3.40
CA ARG A 261 30.70 5.65 3.29
C ARG A 261 31.32 6.05 4.62
N ASN A 262 30.60 6.78 5.47
CA ASN A 262 31.12 7.15 6.80
C ASN A 262 31.21 5.93 7.73
N LEU A 263 30.34 4.93 7.55
CA LEU A 263 30.43 3.67 8.29
C LEU A 263 31.57 2.79 7.71
N LEU A 264 31.44 2.38 6.46
CA LEU A 264 32.27 1.33 5.85
C LEU A 264 33.63 1.84 5.34
N GLY A 265 33.76 3.14 5.09
CA GLY A 265 34.82 3.69 4.26
C GLY A 265 34.53 3.55 2.76
N GLU A 266 35.20 4.35 1.94
CA GLU A 266 34.91 4.45 0.50
C GLU A 266 35.08 3.11 -0.23
N ASN A 267 36.17 2.39 -0.01
CA ASN A 267 36.46 1.14 -0.75
C ASN A 267 35.42 0.05 -0.45
N GLN A 268 35.07 -0.12 0.82
CA GLN A 268 34.11 -1.14 1.26
C GLN A 268 32.68 -0.77 0.81
N TYR A 269 32.33 0.52 0.83
CA TYR A 269 31.07 1.00 0.29
C TYR A 269 30.96 0.73 -1.22
N GLN A 270 31.99 1.04 -2.01
CA GLN A 270 32.00 0.77 -3.45
C GLN A 270 31.86 -0.72 -3.76
N TRP A 271 32.56 -1.58 -3.00
CA TRP A 271 32.40 -3.03 -3.13
C TRP A 271 30.96 -3.47 -2.82
N LEU A 272 30.38 -2.99 -1.71
CA LEU A 272 29.01 -3.33 -1.34
C LEU A 272 28.00 -2.91 -2.42
N MET A 273 28.10 -1.68 -2.91
CA MET A 273 27.24 -1.19 -3.99
C MET A 273 27.43 -1.96 -5.31
N SER A 274 28.60 -2.57 -5.53
CA SER A 274 28.84 -3.43 -6.70
C SER A 274 28.25 -4.84 -6.58
N GLU A 275 27.98 -5.30 -5.35
CA GLU A 275 27.37 -6.60 -5.08
C GLU A 275 25.84 -6.54 -5.13
N LEU A 276 25.26 -5.38 -4.79
CA LEU A 276 23.82 -5.15 -4.81
C LEU A 276 23.25 -5.14 -6.24
N GLN A 277 22.14 -5.86 -6.42
CA GLN A 277 21.33 -5.79 -7.64
C GLN A 277 20.24 -4.70 -7.54
N ASP A 278 19.61 -4.38 -8.67
CA ASP A 278 18.52 -3.40 -8.72
C ASP A 278 17.37 -3.80 -7.78
N GLY A 279 17.02 -2.90 -6.86
CA GLY A 279 15.97 -3.12 -5.85
C GLY A 279 16.40 -3.97 -4.66
N GLU A 280 17.69 -4.33 -4.56
CA GLU A 280 18.27 -4.84 -3.32
C GLU A 280 18.77 -3.72 -2.44
N HIS A 281 18.79 -3.97 -1.14
CA HIS A 281 19.15 -2.97 -0.14
C HIS A 281 20.03 -3.53 0.95
N ALA A 282 21.03 -2.77 1.39
CA ALA A 282 21.95 -3.19 2.43
C ALA A 282 21.68 -2.50 3.77
N ILE A 283 21.62 -3.28 4.83
CA ILE A 283 21.37 -2.82 6.21
C ILE A 283 22.50 -3.31 7.10
N ALA A 284 23.21 -2.40 7.74
CA ALA A 284 24.17 -2.74 8.78
C ALA A 284 23.43 -3.03 10.08
N VAL A 285 23.80 -4.13 10.72
CA VAL A 285 23.41 -4.48 12.09
C VAL A 285 24.66 -4.71 12.90
N MET A 286 24.79 -3.96 13.99
CA MET A 286 25.96 -3.99 14.88
C MET A 286 25.46 -4.17 16.31
N ALA A 287 26.18 -4.93 17.13
CA ALA A 287 25.78 -5.16 18.50
C ALA A 287 26.94 -5.32 19.46
N ASN A 288 26.63 -5.00 20.72
CA ASN A 288 27.42 -5.30 21.91
C ASN A 288 26.54 -6.00 22.94
N GLY A 289 27.13 -6.80 23.81
CA GLY A 289 26.42 -7.51 24.88
C GLY A 289 26.67 -9.02 24.86
N GLU A 290 26.05 -9.71 25.81
CA GLU A 290 26.17 -11.16 25.97
C GLU A 290 25.29 -11.92 24.96
N TYR A 291 24.21 -11.29 24.47
CA TYR A 291 23.30 -11.92 23.52
C TYR A 291 23.67 -11.63 22.07
N SER A 292 23.72 -12.68 21.26
CA SER A 292 24.01 -12.58 19.82
C SER A 292 22.74 -12.44 18.99
N PHE A 293 22.71 -11.46 18.09
CA PHE A 293 21.65 -11.34 17.08
C PHE A 293 21.80 -12.34 15.92
N LYS A 294 22.98 -12.96 15.75
CA LYS A 294 23.21 -13.95 14.69
C LYS A 294 22.57 -15.31 14.97
N GLY A 295 22.26 -15.56 16.24
CA GLY A 295 21.57 -16.77 16.67
C GLY A 295 22.46 -17.99 16.86
N SER A 296 21.85 -19.06 17.38
CA SER A 296 22.52 -20.35 17.64
C SER A 296 22.53 -21.28 16.41
N GLY A 297 21.76 -20.95 15.38
CA GLY A 297 21.56 -21.75 14.17
C GLY A 297 22.43 -21.36 12.98
N TYR A 298 23.47 -20.53 13.16
CA TYR A 298 24.35 -20.11 12.06
C TYR A 298 25.10 -21.31 11.45
N VAL A 299 24.47 -21.91 10.44
CA VAL A 299 24.99 -23.01 9.62
C VAL A 299 24.86 -22.56 8.17
N ARG A 300 25.84 -22.90 7.32
CA ARG A 300 25.77 -22.65 5.88
C ARG A 300 24.47 -23.24 5.29
N GLY A 301 23.71 -22.41 4.58
CA GLY A 301 22.39 -22.70 4.02
C GLY A 301 21.19 -22.39 4.93
N GLY A 302 21.41 -21.85 6.13
CA GLY A 302 20.35 -21.53 7.10
C GLY A 302 19.78 -20.11 6.99
N ILE A 303 18.71 -19.84 7.75
CA ILE A 303 18.18 -18.48 7.97
C ILE A 303 18.62 -17.94 9.32
N PHE A 304 18.64 -16.61 9.46
CA PHE A 304 18.77 -15.96 10.74
C PHE A 304 17.46 -16.08 11.52
N ASP A 305 17.53 -16.66 12.72
CA ASP A 305 16.38 -16.96 13.57
C ASP A 305 16.06 -15.88 14.60
N ARG A 306 16.95 -14.87 14.73
CA ARG A 306 16.83 -13.79 15.71
C ARG A 306 16.67 -12.40 15.12
N VAL A 307 16.82 -12.23 13.81
CA VAL A 307 16.70 -10.92 13.16
C VAL A 307 15.87 -11.04 11.90
N GLN A 308 14.86 -10.18 11.80
CA GLN A 308 14.02 -10.01 10.62
C GLN A 308 13.63 -8.54 10.45
N ILE A 309 13.18 -8.14 9.26
CA ILE A 309 12.61 -6.81 9.02
C ILE A 309 11.10 -6.91 8.88
N ARG A 310 10.39 -5.88 9.32
CA ARG A 310 8.97 -5.71 9.04
C ARG A 310 8.68 -4.37 8.38
N GLN A 311 7.91 -4.38 7.30
CA GLN A 311 7.42 -3.19 6.62
C GLN A 311 6.07 -3.46 5.93
N PHE A 312 5.12 -2.53 6.02
CA PHE A 312 3.77 -2.67 5.46
C PHE A 312 3.04 -3.98 5.85
N GLY A 313 3.27 -4.46 7.08
CA GLY A 313 2.73 -5.75 7.56
C GLY A 313 3.55 -6.98 7.13
N ASP A 314 4.32 -6.87 6.05
CA ASP A 314 5.15 -7.95 5.52
C ASP A 314 6.40 -8.17 6.39
N THR A 315 6.84 -9.43 6.51
CA THR A 315 8.06 -9.83 7.26
C THR A 315 9.13 -10.32 6.30
N PHE A 316 10.38 -9.89 6.47
CA PHE A 316 11.51 -10.22 5.61
C PHE A 316 12.58 -10.94 6.45
N ASN A 317 12.75 -12.23 6.18
CA ASN A 317 13.75 -13.07 6.82
C ASN A 317 15.06 -13.07 6.02
N PHE A 318 16.20 -13.16 6.73
CA PHE A 318 17.53 -13.18 6.11
C PHE A 318 18.11 -14.58 6.03
N ARG A 319 18.81 -14.88 4.94
CA ARG A 319 19.58 -16.11 4.74
C ARG A 319 21.06 -15.86 4.92
N ASP A 320 21.83 -16.95 5.00
CA ASP A 320 23.29 -16.89 5.00
C ASP A 320 23.87 -16.26 3.71
N LEU A 321 23.21 -16.43 2.57
CA LEU A 321 23.57 -15.79 1.29
C LEU A 321 23.26 -14.28 1.27
N ASP A 322 22.39 -13.82 2.16
CA ASP A 322 21.97 -12.42 2.29
C ASP A 322 22.85 -11.69 3.31
N PHE A 323 23.96 -12.29 3.70
CA PHE A 323 24.78 -11.84 4.81
C PHE A 323 26.23 -11.67 4.38
N HIS A 324 26.79 -10.51 4.72
CA HIS A 324 28.22 -10.27 4.70
C HIS A 324 28.71 -9.94 6.10
N ARG A 325 29.85 -10.53 6.47
CA ARG A 325 30.53 -10.12 7.70
C ARG A 325 31.05 -8.70 7.51
N LEU A 326 30.62 -7.81 8.39
CA LEU A 326 31.21 -6.50 8.49
C LEU A 326 32.44 -6.61 9.38
N SER A 327 33.62 -6.42 8.80
CA SER A 327 34.90 -6.34 9.50
C SER A 327 35.58 -5.04 9.10
N ASP A 328 36.31 -4.43 10.03
CA ASP A 328 37.13 -3.24 9.81
C ASP A 328 36.30 -2.02 9.36
N VAL A 329 35.50 -1.50 10.29
CA VAL A 329 34.62 -0.33 10.10
C VAL A 329 35.33 0.91 10.65
N TYR A 330 35.27 2.05 9.94
CA TYR A 330 36.17 3.18 10.17
C TYR A 330 35.45 4.49 10.54
N GLY A 331 34.25 4.39 11.12
CA GLY A 331 33.51 5.57 11.56
C GLY A 331 34.26 6.37 12.62
N GLN A 332 34.45 7.68 12.40
CA GLN A 332 35.10 8.53 13.40
C GLN A 332 34.26 8.57 14.69
N GLY A 333 34.85 8.11 15.80
CA GLY A 333 34.18 8.02 17.10
C GLY A 333 33.20 6.85 17.23
N MET A 334 33.22 5.91 16.28
CA MET A 334 32.43 4.68 16.36
C MET A 334 32.96 3.78 17.50
N PRO A 335 32.08 3.24 18.36
CA PRO A 335 32.49 2.31 19.40
C PRO A 335 32.92 0.97 18.78
N GLU A 336 33.71 0.20 19.54
CA GLU A 336 34.01 -1.19 19.16
C GLU A 336 32.77 -2.06 19.35
N PHE A 337 32.53 -2.97 18.39
CA PHE A 337 31.40 -3.90 18.40
C PHE A 337 31.88 -5.34 18.42
N SER A 338 31.28 -6.16 19.29
CA SER A 338 31.54 -7.61 19.33
C SER A 338 30.97 -8.32 18.10
N GLU A 339 29.85 -7.83 17.58
CA GLU A 339 29.19 -8.39 16.40
C GLU A 339 28.80 -7.32 15.40
N MET A 340 29.19 -7.52 14.15
CA MET A 340 28.80 -6.66 13.04
C MET A 340 28.44 -7.52 11.82
N ALA A 341 27.45 -7.06 11.06
CA ALA A 341 26.88 -7.73 9.90
C ALA A 341 26.29 -6.72 8.92
N ILE A 342 26.34 -7.06 7.64
CA ILE A 342 25.51 -6.44 6.60
C ILE A 342 24.50 -7.49 6.17
N PHE A 343 23.22 -7.10 6.19
CA PHE A 343 22.12 -7.89 5.67
C PHE A 343 21.60 -7.28 4.37
N ILE A 344 21.38 -8.11 3.36
CA ILE A 344 20.87 -7.74 2.05
C ILE A 344 19.37 -8.07 1.98
N VAL A 345 18.54 -7.04 1.90
CA VAL A 345 17.11 -7.19 1.60
C VAL A 345 16.97 -7.40 0.11
N ARG A 346 16.47 -8.58 -0.29
CA ARG A 346 16.31 -8.97 -1.69
C ARG A 346 15.14 -8.25 -2.38
N GLN A 347 15.26 -8.05 -3.69
CA GLN A 347 14.26 -7.36 -4.54
C GLN A 347 12.84 -7.93 -4.40
N GLN A 348 12.70 -9.25 -4.18
CA GLN A 348 11.41 -9.92 -3.98
C GLN A 348 10.57 -9.35 -2.82
N TYR A 349 11.19 -8.62 -1.89
CA TYR A 349 10.52 -7.98 -0.77
C TYR A 349 9.89 -6.62 -1.10
N ASN A 350 10.27 -6.00 -2.23
CA ASN A 350 9.79 -4.68 -2.65
C ASN A 350 9.84 -3.65 -1.49
N PHE A 351 10.98 -3.66 -0.79
CA PHE A 351 11.24 -2.79 0.35
C PHE A 351 11.32 -1.34 -0.10
N ASP A 352 10.67 -0.44 0.65
CA ASP A 352 10.72 1.00 0.41
C ASP A 352 11.61 1.67 1.46
N PRO A 353 12.84 2.08 1.13
CA PRO A 353 13.76 2.63 2.12
C PRO A 353 13.28 3.97 2.72
N GLY A 354 12.38 4.68 2.04
CA GLY A 354 11.85 5.98 2.49
C GLY A 354 10.59 5.89 3.35
N THR A 355 10.11 4.69 3.68
CA THR A 355 8.94 4.48 4.56
C THR A 355 9.37 3.76 5.85
N PRO A 356 8.74 4.02 7.02
CA PRO A 356 9.19 3.42 8.27
C PRO A 356 9.17 1.90 8.22
N TRP A 357 10.22 1.29 8.77
CA TRP A 357 10.36 -0.15 8.89
C TRP A 357 10.91 -0.50 10.28
N THR A 358 10.84 -1.77 10.65
CA THR A 358 11.25 -2.24 11.98
C THR A 358 12.23 -3.38 11.83
N LEU A 359 13.39 -3.29 12.48
CA LEU A 359 14.26 -4.44 12.72
C LEU A 359 13.77 -5.16 13.98
N GLU A 360 13.36 -6.41 13.86
CA GLU A 360 12.85 -7.20 14.97
C GLU A 360 13.93 -8.14 15.50
N LEU A 361 14.27 -7.97 16.78
CA LEU A 361 15.17 -8.88 17.50
C LEU A 361 14.34 -9.90 18.28
N THR A 362 14.55 -11.18 18.00
CA THR A 362 13.90 -12.28 18.74
C THR A 362 14.85 -12.82 19.80
N VAL A 363 14.40 -12.80 21.06
CA VAL A 363 15.06 -13.46 22.19
C VAL A 363 14.38 -14.79 22.46
N LYS A 364 15.17 -15.86 22.48
CA LYS A 364 14.74 -17.25 22.71
C LYS A 364 15.16 -17.74 24.10
N ARG A 365 14.26 -18.43 24.81
CA ARG A 365 14.55 -19.22 26.02
C ARG A 365 14.16 -20.68 25.83
N GLN A 366 15.04 -21.59 26.22
CA GLN A 366 14.78 -23.03 26.11
C GLN A 366 14.06 -23.54 27.37
N THR A 367 12.83 -24.03 27.21
CA THR A 367 11.98 -24.52 28.33
C THR A 367 12.07 -26.02 28.54
N GLY A 368 12.56 -26.77 27.55
CA GLY A 368 12.77 -28.21 27.63
C GLY A 368 13.80 -28.70 26.62
N PRO A 369 14.04 -30.03 26.50
CA PRO A 369 15.01 -30.58 25.58
C PRO A 369 14.78 -30.21 24.11
N LEU A 370 13.50 -30.02 23.73
CA LEU A 370 13.10 -29.57 22.38
C LEU A 370 12.31 -28.26 22.42
N ASP A 371 11.72 -27.89 23.56
CA ASP A 371 10.78 -26.79 23.69
C ASP A 371 11.45 -25.44 23.93
N SER A 372 10.89 -24.38 23.35
CA SER A 372 11.43 -23.02 23.44
C SER A 372 10.34 -21.97 23.33
N GLU A 373 10.52 -20.89 24.07
CA GLU A 373 9.71 -19.68 24.02
C GLU A 373 10.50 -18.53 23.42
N PHE A 374 9.79 -17.58 22.81
CA PHE A 374 10.38 -16.46 22.09
C PHE A 374 9.75 -15.14 22.52
N GLN A 375 10.50 -14.05 22.54
CA GLN A 375 9.97 -12.70 22.69
C GLN A 375 10.60 -11.79 21.64
N VAL A 376 9.79 -10.91 21.05
CA VAL A 376 10.20 -10.06 19.92
C VAL A 376 10.28 -8.60 20.36
N PHE A 377 11.44 -7.98 20.14
CA PHE A 377 11.75 -6.60 20.48
C PHE A 377 11.96 -5.78 19.20
N PRO A 378 11.08 -4.79 18.92
CA PRO A 378 11.18 -3.97 17.72
C PRO A 378 12.17 -2.81 17.88
N LEU A 379 13.01 -2.59 16.87
CA LEU A 379 13.79 -1.37 16.65
C LEU A 379 13.24 -0.65 15.42
N GLU A 380 12.53 0.45 15.65
CA GLU A 380 11.97 1.28 14.58
C GLU A 380 13.05 2.09 13.86
N TYR A 381 12.97 2.13 12.53
CA TYR A 381 13.88 2.87 11.67
C TYR A 381 13.10 3.65 10.60
N GLN A 382 13.47 4.90 10.41
CA GLN A 382 13.04 5.75 9.30
C GLN A 382 14.29 6.40 8.72
N LEU A 383 14.51 6.21 7.42
CA LEU A 383 15.60 6.91 6.73
C LEU A 383 15.31 8.41 6.77
N PRO A 384 16.25 9.27 7.19
CA PRO A 384 16.03 10.71 7.17
C PRO A 384 15.70 11.24 5.77
N ASP A 385 14.71 12.13 5.68
CA ASP A 385 14.13 12.66 4.43
C ASP A 385 15.16 13.26 3.46
N GLN A 386 16.30 13.74 3.97
CA GLN A 386 17.38 14.30 3.16
C GLN A 386 18.10 13.26 2.28
N TYR A 387 17.96 11.97 2.57
CA TYR A 387 18.68 10.90 1.85
C TYR A 387 17.86 10.24 0.74
N TYR A 388 16.60 10.61 0.56
CA TYR A 388 15.76 10.05 -0.49
C TYR A 388 14.86 11.11 -1.11
N THR A 389 14.40 10.83 -2.32
CA THR A 389 13.35 11.60 -2.99
C THR A 389 12.20 10.66 -3.29
N ARG A 390 10.97 11.19 -3.24
CA ARG A 390 9.79 10.42 -3.59
C ARG A 390 9.17 11.01 -4.85
N PRO A 391 8.88 10.21 -5.88
CA PRO A 391 8.06 10.66 -6.99
C PRO A 391 6.71 11.16 -6.46
N GLU A 392 6.18 12.25 -7.02
CA GLU A 392 4.81 12.65 -6.70
C GLU A 392 3.84 11.53 -7.11
N PRO A 393 2.84 11.19 -6.28
CA PRO A 393 1.86 10.19 -6.62
C PRO A 393 1.14 10.61 -7.90
N VAL A 394 1.19 9.75 -8.93
CA VAL A 394 0.40 9.92 -10.15
C VAL A 394 -1.04 9.60 -9.79
N LEU A 395 -1.77 10.59 -9.29
CA LEU A 395 -3.20 10.47 -9.04
C LEU A 395 -3.91 10.33 -10.38
N SER A 396 -4.86 9.39 -10.48
CA SER A 396 -5.80 9.39 -11.60
C SER A 396 -6.63 10.68 -11.60
N ASP A 397 -7.18 11.08 -12.75
CA ASP A 397 -8.02 12.29 -12.84
C ASP A 397 -9.21 12.25 -11.86
N GLU A 398 -9.72 11.04 -11.59
CA GLU A 398 -10.82 10.78 -10.65
C GLU A 398 -10.37 10.98 -9.19
N GLU A 399 -9.26 10.36 -8.77
CA GLU A 399 -8.70 10.52 -7.42
C GLU A 399 -8.19 11.94 -7.16
N TRP A 400 -7.66 12.61 -8.19
CA TRP A 400 -7.29 14.01 -8.08
C TRP A 400 -8.52 14.89 -7.82
N LEU A 401 -9.62 14.64 -8.54
CA LEU A 401 -10.87 15.38 -8.42
C LEU A 401 -11.54 15.18 -7.05
N GLU A 402 -11.56 13.95 -6.54
CA GLU A 402 -12.09 13.64 -5.21
C GLU A 402 -11.37 14.39 -4.08
N ASN A 403 -10.05 14.59 -4.22
CA ASN A 403 -9.24 15.33 -3.27
C ASN A 403 -9.36 16.86 -3.41
N GLN A 404 -10.05 17.38 -4.43
CA GLN A 404 -10.23 18.82 -4.59
C GLN A 404 -11.41 19.37 -3.76
N PRO A 405 -11.39 20.65 -3.37
CA PRO A 405 -12.55 21.34 -2.81
C PRO A 405 -13.80 21.23 -3.69
N LEU A 406 -14.97 21.13 -3.07
CA LEU A 406 -16.28 20.94 -3.73
C LEU A 406 -16.51 21.89 -4.93
N TRP A 407 -16.10 23.15 -4.82
CA TRP A 407 -16.28 24.11 -5.92
C TRP A 407 -15.48 23.72 -7.17
N ILE A 408 -14.25 23.19 -7.04
CA ILE A 408 -13.46 22.71 -8.19
C ILE A 408 -14.14 21.52 -8.85
N GLN A 409 -14.65 20.58 -8.04
CA GLN A 409 -15.39 19.42 -8.52
C GLN A 409 -16.61 19.84 -9.37
N VAL A 410 -17.38 20.81 -8.89
CA VAL A 410 -18.56 21.32 -9.60
C VAL A 410 -18.18 22.04 -10.91
N TRP A 411 -17.07 22.79 -10.93
CA TRP A 411 -16.58 23.43 -12.16
C TRP A 411 -16.13 22.42 -13.20
N TYR A 412 -15.45 21.35 -12.79
CA TYR A 412 -15.04 20.27 -13.68
C TYR A 412 -16.27 19.54 -14.27
N GLN A 413 -17.23 19.17 -13.42
CA GLN A 413 -18.48 18.53 -13.85
C GLN A 413 -19.32 19.41 -14.79
N LYS A 414 -19.33 20.73 -14.57
CA LYS A 414 -20.07 21.69 -15.39
C LYS A 414 -19.27 22.27 -16.56
N GLN A 415 -18.10 21.70 -16.93
CA GLN A 415 -17.23 22.22 -17.99
C GLN A 415 -17.95 22.40 -19.34
N PHE A 416 -18.83 21.46 -19.72
CA PHE A 416 -19.64 21.60 -20.93
C PHE A 416 -20.54 22.84 -20.88
N GLN A 417 -21.21 23.05 -19.75
CA GLN A 417 -22.11 24.18 -19.55
C GLN A 417 -21.35 25.52 -19.61
N ILE A 418 -20.19 25.59 -18.97
CA ILE A 418 -19.31 26.77 -18.96
C ILE A 418 -18.78 27.07 -20.36
N THR A 419 -18.36 26.05 -21.11
CA THR A 419 -17.81 26.23 -22.46
C THR A 419 -18.86 26.78 -23.42
N VAL A 420 -20.07 26.21 -23.43
CA VAL A 420 -21.17 26.66 -24.27
C VAL A 420 -21.65 28.06 -23.85
N LEU A 421 -21.67 28.36 -22.55
CA LEU A 421 -21.96 29.70 -22.03
C LEU A 421 -20.91 30.73 -22.50
N GLY A 422 -19.62 30.41 -22.37
CA GLY A 422 -18.52 31.26 -22.80
C GLY A 422 -18.54 31.54 -24.29
N LEU A 423 -18.85 30.53 -25.11
CA LEU A 423 -19.01 30.70 -26.56
C LEU A 423 -20.21 31.61 -26.88
N GLY A 424 -21.35 31.44 -26.20
CA GLY A 424 -22.50 32.33 -26.33
C GLY A 424 -22.17 33.78 -25.97
N ILE A 425 -21.42 34.00 -24.89
CA ILE A 425 -20.96 35.34 -24.48
C ILE A 425 -19.99 35.93 -25.53
N ALA A 426 -19.06 35.14 -26.06
CA ALA A 426 -18.14 35.60 -27.09
C ALA A 426 -18.87 36.03 -28.37
N VAL A 427 -19.89 35.26 -28.79
CA VAL A 427 -20.76 35.62 -29.91
C VAL A 427 -21.52 36.92 -29.62
N LEU A 428 -22.05 37.09 -28.41
CA LEU A 428 -22.74 38.32 -28.02
C LEU A 428 -21.79 39.53 -28.09
N LEU A 429 -20.60 39.42 -27.52
CA LEU A 429 -19.58 40.47 -27.57
C LEU A 429 -19.20 40.81 -29.00
N PHE A 430 -19.07 39.81 -29.87
CA PHE A 430 -18.83 40.02 -31.30
C PHE A 430 -19.98 40.80 -31.96
N ILE A 431 -21.23 40.43 -31.68
CA ILE A 431 -22.41 41.14 -32.19
C ILE A 431 -22.41 42.62 -31.75
N LEU A 432 -22.10 42.88 -30.47
CA LEU A 432 -22.06 44.24 -29.91
C LEU A 432 -20.93 45.08 -30.51
N PHE A 433 -19.75 44.47 -30.75
CA PHE A 433 -18.62 45.18 -31.35
C PHE A 433 -18.87 45.55 -32.83
N PHE A 434 -19.55 44.67 -33.59
CA PHE A 434 -19.88 44.90 -35.00
C PHE A 434 -21.28 45.50 -35.22
N GLN A 435 -21.87 46.09 -34.18
CA GLN A 435 -23.25 46.57 -34.20
C GLN A 435 -23.51 47.59 -35.33
N ASP A 436 -22.62 48.55 -35.55
CA ASP A 436 -22.79 49.61 -36.57
C ASP A 436 -22.90 49.07 -37.99
N TRP A 437 -22.23 47.95 -38.27
CA TRP A 437 -22.29 47.26 -39.55
C TRP A 437 -23.52 46.36 -39.66
N LEU A 438 -23.87 45.65 -38.58
CA LEU A 438 -25.02 44.74 -38.55
C LEU A 438 -26.36 45.48 -38.70
N VAL A 439 -26.49 46.68 -38.13
CA VAL A 439 -27.72 47.49 -38.18
C VAL A 439 -28.08 47.88 -39.63
N GLN A 440 -27.11 47.95 -40.54
CA GLN A 440 -27.34 48.22 -41.96
C GLN A 440 -28.05 47.08 -42.70
N LYS A 441 -28.10 45.86 -42.13
CA LYS A 441 -28.77 44.68 -42.72
C LYS A 441 -29.91 44.18 -41.82
N PRO A 442 -31.10 44.81 -41.86
CA PRO A 442 -32.19 44.58 -40.90
C PRO A 442 -32.83 43.18 -40.96
N LYS A 443 -32.70 42.45 -42.08
CA LYS A 443 -33.14 41.05 -42.17
C LYS A 443 -32.18 40.10 -41.43
N MET A 444 -30.87 40.32 -41.59
CA MET A 444 -29.84 39.49 -40.97
C MET A 444 -29.81 39.67 -39.44
N MET A 445 -29.92 40.92 -38.98
CA MET A 445 -30.00 41.24 -37.55
C MET A 445 -31.20 40.57 -36.86
N ARG A 446 -32.37 40.50 -37.53
CA ARG A 446 -33.55 39.83 -36.99
C ARG A 446 -33.33 38.33 -36.77
N TRP A 447 -32.76 37.64 -37.74
CA TRP A 447 -32.47 36.20 -37.63
C TRP A 447 -31.43 35.90 -36.55
N ILE A 448 -30.35 36.69 -36.49
CA ILE A 448 -29.30 36.53 -35.46
C ILE A 448 -29.89 36.77 -34.08
N ARG A 449 -30.71 37.81 -33.91
CA ARG A 449 -31.37 38.10 -32.64
C ARG A 449 -32.30 36.96 -32.21
N HIS A 450 -33.19 36.47 -33.10
CA HIS A 450 -34.07 35.35 -32.76
C HIS A 450 -33.29 34.10 -32.38
N GLY A 451 -32.22 33.77 -33.12
CA GLY A 451 -31.35 32.64 -32.78
C GLY A 451 -30.70 32.77 -31.39
N PHE A 452 -30.23 33.97 -31.04
CA PHE A 452 -29.63 34.22 -29.73
C PHE A 452 -30.67 34.18 -28.59
N LEU A 453 -31.88 34.70 -28.81
CA LEU A 453 -32.95 34.65 -27.83
C LEU A 453 -33.40 33.21 -27.56
N VAL A 454 -33.48 32.37 -28.61
CA VAL A 454 -33.77 30.94 -28.47
C VAL A 454 -32.67 30.26 -27.64
N TYR A 455 -31.39 30.53 -27.94
CA TYR A 455 -30.27 30.02 -27.13
C TYR A 455 -30.41 30.46 -25.66
N THR A 456 -30.69 31.74 -25.41
CA THR A 456 -30.82 32.28 -24.05
C THR A 456 -31.98 31.64 -23.29
N LEU A 457 -33.11 31.41 -23.95
CA LEU A 457 -34.26 30.80 -23.32
C LEU A 457 -34.03 29.31 -22.97
N PHE A 458 -33.59 28.51 -23.94
CA PHE A 458 -33.47 27.06 -23.75
C PHE A 458 -32.19 26.66 -23.03
N PHE A 459 -31.05 27.26 -23.38
CA PHE A 459 -29.77 26.91 -22.77
C PHE A 459 -29.56 27.61 -21.44
N ILE A 460 -29.55 28.96 -21.41
CA ILE A 460 -29.29 29.71 -20.18
C ILE A 460 -30.45 29.56 -19.19
N GLY A 461 -31.70 29.67 -19.66
CA GLY A 461 -32.90 29.58 -18.83
C GLY A 461 -33.23 28.17 -18.36
N TRP A 462 -33.51 27.26 -19.31
CA TRP A 462 -34.09 25.95 -18.98
C TRP A 462 -33.04 24.90 -18.59
N TYR A 463 -31.93 24.82 -19.32
CA TYR A 463 -30.90 23.80 -19.10
C TYR A 463 -29.93 24.18 -17.98
N ALA A 464 -29.43 25.42 -17.99
CA ALA A 464 -28.46 25.93 -17.04
C ALA A 464 -29.06 26.54 -15.77
N LEU A 465 -30.37 26.83 -15.75
CA LEU A 465 -31.08 27.52 -14.67
C LEU A 465 -30.42 28.85 -14.24
N GLY A 466 -29.78 29.54 -15.20
CA GLY A 466 -28.99 30.76 -15.00
C GLY A 466 -29.85 32.01 -14.78
N GLN A 467 -30.63 32.06 -13.70
CA GLN A 467 -31.47 33.21 -13.36
C GLN A 467 -30.79 34.14 -12.35
N LEU A 468 -30.41 35.34 -12.80
CA LEU A 468 -29.88 36.38 -11.90
C LEU A 468 -31.01 36.92 -11.02
N SER A 469 -30.96 36.59 -9.73
CA SER A 469 -31.93 36.99 -8.71
C SER A 469 -31.33 37.93 -7.67
N ILE A 470 -32.18 38.77 -7.07
CA ILE A 470 -31.84 39.64 -5.92
C ILE A 470 -31.32 38.83 -4.72
N VAL A 471 -31.74 37.57 -4.60
CA VAL A 471 -31.30 36.65 -3.55
C VAL A 471 -29.79 36.45 -3.62
N ASN A 472 -29.21 36.34 -4.81
CA ASN A 472 -27.77 36.15 -4.99
C ASN A 472 -26.97 37.39 -4.59
N VAL A 473 -27.55 38.59 -4.77
CA VAL A 473 -26.98 39.86 -4.28
C VAL A 473 -27.00 39.90 -2.75
N LEU A 474 -28.11 39.49 -2.14
CA LEU A 474 -28.24 39.42 -0.68
C LEU A 474 -27.24 38.41 -0.08
N THR A 475 -27.05 37.26 -0.72
CA THR A 475 -26.05 36.26 -0.31
C THR A 475 -24.63 36.84 -0.38
N PHE A 476 -24.30 37.61 -1.42
CA PHE A 476 -23.00 38.28 -1.56
C PHE A 476 -22.79 39.35 -0.47
N VAL A 477 -23.77 40.23 -0.26
CA VAL A 477 -23.68 41.29 0.76
C VAL A 477 -23.59 40.70 2.17
N ASN A 478 -24.35 39.65 2.45
CA ASN A 478 -24.31 38.96 3.74
C ASN A 478 -22.94 38.29 3.99
N SER A 479 -22.37 37.63 2.98
CA SER A 479 -21.02 37.01 3.04
C SER A 479 -19.92 38.04 3.30
N LEU A 480 -20.06 39.25 2.76
CA LEU A 480 -19.11 40.35 2.96
C LEU A 480 -19.13 40.89 4.41
N ILE A 481 -20.28 40.80 5.08
CA ILE A 481 -20.45 41.24 6.48
C ILE A 481 -20.04 40.15 7.48
N SER A 482 -20.19 38.86 7.14
CA SER A 482 -20.05 37.73 8.08
C SER A 482 -18.74 36.92 7.95
N GLY A 483 -17.82 37.34 7.08
CA GLY A 483 -16.54 36.67 6.85
C GLY A 483 -16.50 36.07 5.44
N PHE A 484 -15.84 36.79 4.53
CA PHE A 484 -15.89 36.50 3.10
C PHE A 484 -15.18 35.16 2.76
N LYS A 485 -15.92 34.18 2.23
CA LYS A 485 -15.38 32.90 1.72
C LYS A 485 -15.71 32.74 0.23
N TRP A 486 -14.68 32.73 -0.62
CA TRP A 486 -14.83 32.58 -2.08
C TRP A 486 -15.50 31.26 -2.48
N GLU A 487 -15.31 30.21 -1.69
CA GLU A 487 -15.81 28.85 -1.94
C GLU A 487 -17.32 28.81 -2.14
N THR A 488 -18.10 29.50 -1.31
CA THR A 488 -19.57 29.50 -1.39
C THR A 488 -20.08 30.17 -2.67
N PHE A 489 -19.35 31.15 -3.19
CA PHE A 489 -19.71 31.85 -4.42
C PHE A 489 -19.29 31.08 -5.68
N LEU A 490 -18.19 30.33 -5.60
CA LEU A 490 -17.69 29.50 -6.69
C LEU A 490 -18.46 28.18 -6.85
N ILE A 491 -19.36 27.82 -5.94
CA ILE A 491 -20.19 26.61 -6.07
C ILE A 491 -21.11 26.64 -7.31
N ASP A 492 -21.59 27.81 -7.75
CA ASP A 492 -22.38 27.92 -8.97
C ASP A 492 -21.62 28.63 -10.11
N PRO A 493 -20.91 27.86 -10.97
CA PRO A 493 -20.05 28.43 -12.02
C PRO A 493 -20.83 29.25 -13.05
N ILE A 494 -22.06 28.86 -13.38
CA ILE A 494 -22.87 29.54 -14.40
C ILE A 494 -23.28 30.91 -13.91
N MET A 495 -23.78 30.97 -12.67
CA MET A 495 -24.18 32.22 -12.05
C MET A 495 -22.98 33.15 -11.83
N PHE A 496 -21.84 32.61 -11.44
CA PHE A 496 -20.60 33.37 -11.30
C PHE A 496 -20.19 34.04 -12.62
N VAL A 497 -20.11 33.27 -13.72
CA VAL A 497 -19.70 33.77 -15.03
C VAL A 497 -20.70 34.80 -15.56
N LEU A 498 -22.01 34.54 -15.44
CA LEU A 498 -23.04 35.49 -15.85
C LEU A 498 -22.95 36.80 -15.04
N TRP A 499 -22.76 36.72 -13.72
CA TRP A 499 -22.59 37.92 -12.88
C TRP A 499 -21.38 38.75 -13.29
N ALA A 500 -20.22 38.11 -13.50
CA ALA A 500 -19.00 38.80 -13.91
C ALA A 500 -19.17 39.50 -15.27
N VAL A 501 -19.77 38.82 -16.23
CA VAL A 501 -20.00 39.35 -17.58
C VAL A 501 -21.04 40.46 -17.57
N VAL A 502 -22.16 40.30 -16.86
CA VAL A 502 -23.19 41.33 -16.75
C VAL A 502 -22.65 42.57 -16.05
N ALA A 503 -21.84 42.42 -15.00
CA ALA A 503 -21.18 43.55 -14.36
C ALA A 503 -20.30 44.33 -15.35
N GLY A 504 -19.51 43.64 -16.18
CA GLY A 504 -18.70 44.27 -17.22
C GLY A 504 -19.52 44.95 -18.33
N ILE A 505 -20.56 44.27 -18.83
CA ILE A 505 -21.45 44.80 -19.88
C ILE A 505 -22.21 46.02 -19.39
N VAL A 506 -22.72 46.01 -18.15
CA VAL A 506 -23.45 47.15 -17.57
C VAL A 506 -22.54 48.38 -17.45
N LEU A 507 -21.27 48.18 -17.11
CA LEU A 507 -20.29 49.26 -16.99
C LEU A 507 -19.98 49.90 -18.35
N LEU A 508 -19.87 49.10 -19.41
CA LEU A 508 -19.43 49.56 -20.74
C LEU A 508 -20.57 49.96 -21.69
N TRP A 509 -21.66 49.18 -21.74
CA TRP A 509 -22.80 49.36 -22.68
C TRP A 509 -24.15 49.61 -21.98
N GLY A 510 -24.18 49.59 -20.64
CA GLY A 510 -25.40 49.82 -19.85
C GLY A 510 -26.34 48.61 -19.75
N ARG A 511 -27.42 48.77 -18.98
CA ARG A 511 -28.35 47.68 -18.62
C ARG A 511 -29.15 47.08 -19.77
N ALA A 512 -29.26 47.78 -20.91
CA ALA A 512 -30.13 47.39 -22.01
C ALA A 512 -29.67 46.09 -22.70
N VAL A 513 -28.37 45.81 -22.70
CA VAL A 513 -27.79 44.62 -23.31
C VAL A 513 -28.17 43.36 -22.53
N TYR A 514 -28.15 43.41 -21.19
CA TYR A 514 -28.53 42.27 -20.36
C TYR A 514 -30.01 41.90 -20.56
N CYS A 515 -30.92 42.87 -20.38
CA CYS A 515 -32.36 42.64 -20.48
C CYS A 515 -32.79 42.20 -21.89
N GLY A 516 -32.10 42.66 -22.93
CA GLY A 516 -32.45 42.37 -24.33
C GLY A 516 -31.81 41.12 -24.92
N TRP A 517 -30.73 40.58 -24.33
CA TRP A 517 -30.01 39.44 -24.90
C TRP A 517 -29.82 38.28 -23.94
N LEU A 518 -29.38 38.53 -22.71
CA LEU A 518 -28.95 37.48 -21.76
C LEU A 518 -30.02 37.08 -20.74
N CYS A 519 -31.09 37.86 -20.59
CA CYS A 519 -32.17 37.58 -19.65
C CYS A 519 -33.15 36.53 -20.23
N PRO A 520 -33.29 35.32 -19.63
CA PRO A 520 -34.21 34.30 -20.14
C PRO A 520 -35.67 34.74 -20.14
N PHE A 521 -36.08 35.54 -19.13
CA PHE A 521 -37.44 36.08 -19.06
C PHE A 521 -37.71 37.11 -20.17
N GLY A 522 -36.73 37.97 -20.47
CA GLY A 522 -36.83 38.92 -21.59
C GLY A 522 -36.91 38.21 -22.93
N ALA A 523 -36.10 37.15 -23.12
CA ALA A 523 -36.13 36.34 -24.32
C ALA A 523 -37.48 35.64 -24.54
N LEU A 524 -38.10 35.13 -23.47
CA LEU A 524 -39.45 34.55 -23.53
C LEU A 524 -40.50 35.58 -23.98
N GLN A 525 -40.47 36.79 -23.42
CA GLN A 525 -41.43 37.84 -23.75
C GLN A 525 -41.31 38.36 -25.18
N GLU A 526 -40.13 38.28 -25.79
CA GLU A 526 -39.89 38.75 -27.16
C GLU A 526 -40.13 37.65 -28.21
N LEU A 527 -40.06 36.38 -27.83
CA LEU A 527 -40.33 35.22 -28.71
C LEU A 527 -41.82 34.84 -28.79
N ILE A 528 -42.62 35.22 -27.78
CA ILE A 528 -44.08 35.08 -27.74
C ILE A 528 -44.71 36.34 -28.32
#